data_AF-A0A7C5D2Z2-F1
#
_entry.id   AF-A0A7C5D2Z2-F1
#
_cell.length_a   1.000
_cell.length_b   1.000
_cell.length_c   1.000
_cell.angle_alpha   90.00
_cell.angle_beta   90.00
_cell.angle_gamma   90.00
#
_symmetry.space_group_name_H-M   'P 1'
#
loop_
_entity.id
_entity.type
_entity.pdbx_description
1 polymer ?
#
loop_
_entity_poly.entity_id
_entity_poly.type
_entity_poly.pdbx_seq_one_letter_code
_entity_poly.pdbx_strand_id
1 'polypeptide(L)'
;MHQNLQAACTQLISQEDLHIDETIAQNLQAKSFAALIGGDAEAYIKLYSDKQLALSDILPVIANYGLRVSTEVSLVTQLEQKEIYISKFKLDLHEFSLIKRHEKNIIESLLAVLQEKKFESCKLFRLIYTEDFCARGVLLFRTLVHYENQLVAEFNTNHIIDTLIKYHTISKIFLDYFDHKFAPDTQKRAEKIVESSMALNEAFKEIDNSDEDRILKLFFAILENIVRTNYYLERESIAIKMDTRALKPYLSGIQPNIETFVYNNTFRGLHLRMDPVSRGGLRYSSRHDDYRT
;
A
#
# COMPACT_ATOMS: atom_id res chain seq x y z
N MET A 1 -37.63 8.64 29.51
CA MET A 1 -36.83 8.92 28.30
C MET A 1 -35.32 8.84 28.57
N HIS A 2 -34.80 9.39 29.69
CA HIS A 2 -33.37 9.31 30.05
C HIS A 2 -32.81 7.89 30.27
N GLN A 3 -33.60 6.97 30.86
CA GLN A 3 -33.15 5.58 31.12
C GLN A 3 -33.01 4.74 29.84
N ASN A 4 -33.79 5.01 28.78
CA ASN A 4 -33.67 4.29 27.50
C ASN A 4 -32.45 4.74 26.69
N LEU A 5 -32.05 6.02 26.78
CA LEU A 5 -30.80 6.50 26.18
C LEU A 5 -29.58 5.91 26.87
N GLN A 6 -29.60 5.82 28.20
CA GLN A 6 -28.52 5.21 28.96
C GLN A 6 -28.38 3.72 28.65
N ALA A 7 -29.49 2.97 28.58
CA ALA A 7 -29.49 1.56 28.20
C ALA A 7 -29.03 1.31 26.75
N ALA A 8 -29.37 2.18 25.81
CA ALA A 8 -28.89 2.12 24.43
C ALA A 8 -27.38 2.41 24.33
N CYS A 9 -26.85 3.36 25.13
CA CYS A 9 -25.41 3.59 25.24
C CYS A 9 -24.67 2.41 25.89
N THR A 10 -25.25 1.74 26.88
CA THR A 10 -24.63 0.57 27.52
C THR A 10 -24.59 -0.67 26.62
N GLN A 11 -25.51 -0.79 25.65
CA GLN A 11 -25.48 -1.89 24.67
C GLN A 11 -24.38 -1.74 23.61
N LEU A 12 -23.83 -0.54 23.43
CA LEU A 12 -22.75 -0.24 22.48
C LEU A 12 -21.35 -0.24 23.12
N ILE A 13 -21.26 -0.15 24.45
CA ILE A 13 -20.02 0.08 25.20
C ILE A 13 -19.90 -1.00 26.28
N SER A 14 -18.99 -1.96 26.11
CA SER A 14 -18.66 -2.92 27.18
C SER A 14 -17.61 -2.33 28.14
N GLN A 15 -17.54 -2.80 29.38
CA GLN A 15 -16.45 -2.41 30.29
C GLN A 15 -15.07 -2.85 29.77
N GLU A 16 -15.02 -3.95 29.01
CA GLU A 16 -13.83 -4.37 28.28
C GLU A 16 -13.39 -3.33 27.24
N ASP A 17 -14.32 -2.51 26.72
CA ASP A 17 -13.96 -1.50 25.73
C ASP A 17 -13.11 -0.36 26.30
N LEU A 18 -13.13 -0.17 27.62
CA LEU A 18 -12.32 0.83 28.32
C LEU A 18 -10.98 0.26 28.82
N HIS A 19 -10.78 -1.06 28.72
CA HIS A 19 -9.52 -1.69 29.09
C HIS A 19 -8.45 -1.40 28.04
N ILE A 20 -7.26 -1.03 28.52
CA ILE A 20 -6.05 -0.86 27.71
C ILE A 20 -5.07 -1.94 28.13
N ASP A 21 -4.79 -2.87 27.22
CA ASP A 21 -3.81 -3.94 27.45
C ASP A 21 -2.40 -3.36 27.61
N GLU A 22 -1.53 -4.06 28.35
CA GLU A 22 -0.15 -3.61 28.62
C GLU A 22 0.65 -3.34 27.34
N THR A 23 0.45 -4.12 26.28
CA THR A 23 1.11 -3.91 24.99
C THR A 23 0.66 -2.61 24.31
N ILE A 24 -0.63 -2.27 24.42
CA ILE A 24 -1.17 -1.01 23.90
C ILE A 24 -0.65 0.17 24.73
N ALA A 25 -0.60 0.02 26.05
CA ALA A 25 -0.03 1.04 26.94
C ALA A 25 1.45 1.32 26.61
N GLN A 26 2.26 0.27 26.40
CA GLN A 26 3.67 0.41 25.99
C GLN A 26 3.81 1.08 24.62
N ASN A 27 2.96 0.70 23.65
CA ASN A 27 2.94 1.33 22.34
C ASN A 27 2.56 2.82 22.42
N LEU A 28 1.60 3.19 23.27
CA LEU A 28 1.19 4.58 23.51
C LEU A 28 2.27 5.42 24.22
N GLN A 29 3.08 4.79 25.08
CA GLN A 29 4.24 5.45 25.69
C GLN A 29 5.35 5.71 24.66
N ALA A 30 5.56 4.79 23.72
CA ALA A 30 6.57 4.92 22.67
C ALA A 30 6.11 5.80 21.48
N LYS A 31 4.81 5.83 21.18
CA LYS A 31 4.21 6.49 20.01
C LYS A 31 2.82 7.05 20.37
N SER A 32 2.43 8.20 19.83
CA SER A 32 1.11 8.83 20.11
C SER A 32 -0.13 8.04 19.66
N PHE A 33 0.05 6.89 19.01
CA PHE A 33 -1.07 6.08 18.51
C PHE A 33 -0.80 4.58 18.63
N ALA A 34 -1.85 3.83 18.93
CA ALA A 34 -1.88 2.38 18.87
C ALA A 34 -3.21 1.90 18.26
N ALA A 35 -3.22 0.70 17.70
CA ALA A 35 -4.41 0.10 17.12
C ALA A 35 -4.50 -1.39 17.48
N LEU A 36 -5.72 -1.92 17.48
CA LEU A 36 -5.96 -3.36 17.57
C LEU A 36 -7.12 -3.76 16.66
N ILE A 37 -7.09 -5.00 16.17
CA ILE A 37 -8.18 -5.61 15.41
C ILE A 37 -8.77 -6.76 16.22
N GLY A 38 -10.06 -6.68 16.50
CA GLY A 38 -10.74 -7.64 17.37
C GLY A 38 -12.14 -7.99 16.87
N GLY A 39 -12.75 -8.95 17.57
CA GLY A 39 -14.12 -9.40 17.35
C GLY A 39 -14.24 -10.60 16.42
N ASP A 40 -14.93 -11.65 16.87
CA ASP A 40 -15.18 -12.87 16.08
C ASP A 40 -16.47 -12.73 15.25
N ALA A 41 -17.61 -12.53 15.92
CA ALA A 41 -18.91 -12.28 15.28
C ALA A 41 -19.13 -10.82 14.83
N GLU A 42 -18.50 -9.86 15.50
CA GLU A 42 -18.54 -8.43 15.15
C GLU A 42 -17.12 -7.89 15.05
N ALA A 43 -16.54 -7.91 13.85
CA ALA A 43 -15.20 -7.41 13.61
C ALA A 43 -15.11 -5.90 13.87
N TYR A 44 -14.03 -5.44 14.48
CA TYR A 44 -13.78 -4.02 14.71
C TYR A 44 -12.29 -3.66 14.65
N ILE A 45 -12.02 -2.39 14.32
CA ILE A 45 -10.72 -1.75 14.53
C ILE A 45 -10.86 -0.79 15.69
N LYS A 46 -10.00 -0.90 16.69
CA LYS A 46 -9.90 0.08 17.77
C LYS A 46 -8.63 0.90 17.59
N LEU A 47 -8.78 2.21 17.65
CA LEU A 47 -7.69 3.17 17.64
C LEU A 47 -7.59 3.84 19.00
N TYR A 48 -6.36 3.97 19.49
CA TYR A 48 -6.02 4.65 20.73
C TYR A 48 -5.10 5.81 20.41
N SER A 49 -5.35 6.97 21.02
CA SER A 49 -4.51 8.15 20.84
C SER A 49 -4.50 9.06 22.06
N ASP A 50 -3.41 9.80 22.24
CA ASP A 50 -3.28 10.88 23.22
C ASP A 50 -4.05 12.16 22.84
N LYS A 51 -4.63 12.20 21.63
CA LYS A 51 -5.44 13.31 21.14
C LYS A 51 -6.69 12.81 20.42
N GLN A 52 -7.71 13.66 20.37
CA GLN A 52 -8.91 13.37 19.60
C GLN A 52 -8.60 13.38 18.10
N LEU A 53 -8.96 12.29 17.41
CA LEU A 53 -8.83 12.17 15.97
C LEU A 53 -10.15 12.53 15.28
N ALA A 54 -10.07 13.22 14.13
CA ALA A 54 -11.25 13.48 13.32
C ALA A 54 -11.62 12.25 12.49
N LEU A 55 -12.92 11.94 12.41
CA LEU A 55 -13.43 10.85 11.57
C LEU A 55 -13.06 11.05 10.08
N SER A 56 -12.98 12.30 9.63
CA SER A 56 -12.53 12.66 8.28
C SER A 56 -11.08 12.24 7.98
N ASP A 57 -10.26 12.03 9.01
CA ASP A 57 -8.87 11.58 8.84
C ASP A 57 -8.76 10.06 8.82
N ILE A 58 -9.64 9.34 9.54
CA ILE A 58 -9.56 7.89 9.73
C ILE A 58 -10.39 7.13 8.69
N LEU A 59 -11.64 7.52 8.49
CA LEU A 59 -12.57 6.75 7.65
C LEU A 59 -12.08 6.58 6.20
N PRO A 60 -11.46 7.59 5.55
CA PRO A 60 -10.87 7.39 4.22
C PRO A 60 -9.74 6.36 4.19
N VAL A 61 -8.95 6.26 5.27
CA VAL A 61 -7.86 5.29 5.37
C VAL A 61 -8.42 3.88 5.50
N ILE A 62 -9.43 3.67 6.35
CA ILE A 62 -10.14 2.38 6.47
C ILE A 62 -10.77 2.00 5.12
N ALA A 63 -11.41 2.95 4.44
CA ALA A 63 -12.04 2.74 3.14
C ALA A 63 -11.03 2.36 2.04
N ASN A 64 -9.76 2.78 2.15
CA ASN A 64 -8.72 2.42 1.19
C ASN A 64 -8.27 0.94 1.29
N TYR A 65 -8.49 0.27 2.43
CA TYR A 65 -8.43 -1.20 2.51
C TYR A 65 -9.67 -1.87 1.88
N GLY A 66 -10.64 -1.07 1.42
CA GLY A 66 -11.97 -1.46 0.95
C GLY A 66 -12.84 -2.07 2.06
N LEU A 67 -12.55 -1.72 3.32
CA LEU A 67 -13.36 -2.07 4.47
C LEU A 67 -14.49 -1.05 4.63
N ARG A 68 -15.68 -1.51 5.00
CA ARG A 68 -16.82 -0.65 5.30
C ARG A 68 -17.02 -0.58 6.81
N VAL A 69 -17.24 0.62 7.31
CA VAL A 69 -17.55 0.86 8.73
C VAL A 69 -19.06 0.96 8.88
N SER A 70 -19.65 0.10 9.71
CA SER A 70 -21.09 0.08 9.98
C SER A 70 -21.48 1.01 11.12
N THR A 71 -20.64 1.12 12.15
CA THR A 71 -20.88 1.97 13.32
C THR A 71 -19.55 2.40 13.92
N GLU A 72 -19.55 3.59 14.52
CA GLU A 72 -18.41 4.13 15.25
C GLU A 72 -18.83 4.44 16.69
N VAL A 73 -17.92 4.18 17.63
CA VAL A 73 -18.08 4.49 19.05
C VAL A 73 -16.79 5.14 19.55
N SER A 74 -16.91 6.39 19.99
CA SER A 74 -15.82 7.15 20.61
C SER A 74 -15.94 7.12 22.13
N LEU A 75 -14.83 6.84 22.80
CA LEU A 75 -14.70 6.75 24.25
C LEU A 75 -13.47 7.54 24.69
N VAL A 76 -13.44 7.93 25.96
CA VAL A 76 -12.27 8.54 26.61
C VAL A 76 -12.02 7.78 27.90
N THR A 77 -10.76 7.42 28.13
CA THR A 77 -10.30 6.79 29.37
C THR A 77 -9.05 7.49 29.88
N GLN A 78 -8.57 7.10 31.06
CA GLN A 78 -7.35 7.62 31.67
C GLN A 78 -6.29 6.54 31.72
N LEU A 79 -5.09 6.83 31.24
CA LEU A 79 -3.90 5.99 31.39
C LEU A 79 -2.79 6.84 32.01
N GLU A 80 -2.31 6.47 33.19
CA GLU A 80 -1.22 7.18 33.90
C GLU A 80 -1.45 8.70 34.00
N GLN A 81 -2.68 9.13 34.32
CA GLN A 81 -3.12 10.53 34.45
C GLN A 81 -3.14 11.33 33.13
N LYS A 82 -3.08 10.65 31.99
CA LYS A 82 -3.31 11.22 30.66
C LYS A 82 -4.64 10.74 30.10
N GLU A 83 -5.35 11.65 29.43
CA GLU A 83 -6.54 11.29 28.65
C GLU A 83 -6.11 10.47 27.44
N ILE A 84 -6.76 9.32 27.24
CA ILE A 84 -6.62 8.49 26.05
C ILE A 84 -7.97 8.44 25.34
N TYR A 85 -7.97 8.87 24.09
CA TYR A 85 -9.10 8.80 23.19
C TYR A 85 -9.12 7.44 22.51
N ILE A 86 -10.27 6.77 22.54
CA ILE A 86 -10.48 5.47 21.95
C ILE A 86 -11.58 5.59 20.89
N SER A 87 -11.28 5.28 19.64
CA SER A 87 -12.27 5.21 18.57
C SER A 87 -12.40 3.76 18.10
N LYS A 88 -13.60 3.19 18.27
CA LYS A 88 -13.93 1.81 17.88
C LYS A 88 -14.79 1.84 16.62
N PHE A 89 -14.29 1.27 15.54
CA PHE A 89 -14.95 1.17 14.24
C PHE A 89 -15.43 -0.26 14.03
N LYS A 90 -16.74 -0.49 14.10
CA LYS A 90 -17.32 -1.79 13.72
C LYS A 90 -17.27 -1.94 12.20
N LEU A 91 -16.77 -3.08 11.73
CA LEU A 91 -16.59 -3.37 10.32
C LEU A 91 -17.72 -4.26 9.80
N ASP A 92 -18.15 -3.98 8.58
CA ASP A 92 -19.00 -4.88 7.79
C ASP A 92 -18.10 -5.86 7.03
N LEU A 93 -17.89 -7.03 7.63
CA LEU A 93 -17.03 -8.09 7.10
C LEU A 93 -17.79 -9.42 7.02
N HIS A 94 -17.65 -10.09 5.88
CA HIS A 94 -18.14 -11.45 5.72
C HIS A 94 -17.26 -12.50 6.41
N GLU A 95 -15.94 -12.26 6.47
CA GLU A 95 -14.97 -13.20 7.04
C GLU A 95 -13.91 -12.47 7.87
N PHE A 96 -13.89 -12.71 9.19
CA PHE A 96 -12.90 -12.14 10.10
C PHE A 96 -11.50 -12.78 9.97
N SER A 97 -11.43 -14.03 9.49
CA SER A 97 -10.17 -14.78 9.39
C SER A 97 -9.12 -14.05 8.55
N LEU A 98 -9.55 -13.40 7.46
CA LEU A 98 -8.65 -12.72 6.52
C LEU A 98 -8.04 -11.45 7.13
N ILE A 99 -8.86 -10.59 7.75
CA ILE A 99 -8.35 -9.38 8.41
C ILE A 99 -7.42 -9.74 9.57
N LYS A 100 -7.71 -10.84 10.29
CA LYS A 100 -6.86 -11.30 11.38
C LYS A 100 -5.53 -11.85 10.88
N ARG A 101 -5.53 -12.57 9.75
CA ARG A 101 -4.30 -13.08 9.12
C ARG A 101 -3.34 -11.95 8.75
N HIS A 102 -3.87 -10.84 8.23
CA HIS A 102 -3.09 -9.69 7.74
C HIS A 102 -3.03 -8.53 8.75
N GLU A 103 -3.40 -8.78 10.01
CA GLU A 103 -3.59 -7.76 11.06
C GLU A 103 -2.35 -6.89 11.24
N LYS A 104 -1.16 -7.50 11.25
CA LYS A 104 0.10 -6.79 11.47
C LYS A 104 0.30 -5.68 10.43
N ASN A 105 0.25 -6.01 9.13
CA ASN A 105 0.49 -5.03 8.08
C ASN A 105 -0.62 -3.98 7.98
N ILE A 106 -1.87 -4.35 8.30
CA ILE A 106 -3.00 -3.40 8.38
C ILE A 106 -2.76 -2.38 9.49
N ILE A 107 -2.44 -2.84 10.70
CA ILE A 107 -2.17 -1.95 11.85
C ILE A 107 -0.95 -1.07 11.57
N GLU A 108 0.17 -1.65 11.13
CA GLU A 108 1.40 -0.89 10.87
C GLU A 108 1.19 0.20 9.81
N SER A 109 0.51 -0.11 8.71
CA SER A 109 0.21 0.86 7.66
C SER A 109 -0.78 1.94 8.12
N LEU A 110 -1.82 1.57 8.87
CA LEU A 110 -2.80 2.51 9.43
C LEU A 110 -2.12 3.51 10.38
N LEU A 111 -1.30 3.02 11.29
CA LEU A 111 -0.55 3.85 12.23
C LEU A 111 0.46 4.74 11.51
N ALA A 112 1.14 4.23 10.47
CA ALA A 112 2.09 5.02 9.68
C ALA A 112 1.43 6.23 8.99
N VAL A 113 0.19 6.08 8.51
CA VAL A 113 -0.59 7.19 7.93
C VAL A 113 -0.94 8.22 9.01
N LEU A 114 -1.40 7.78 10.18
CA LEU A 114 -1.89 8.66 11.24
C LEU A 114 -0.76 9.39 12.00
N GLN A 115 0.39 8.74 12.19
CA GLN A 115 1.51 9.25 12.97
C GLN A 115 2.34 10.29 12.21
N GLU A 116 2.84 9.93 11.03
CA GLU A 116 3.93 10.69 10.42
C GLU A 116 3.46 11.56 9.26
N LYS A 117 2.24 11.36 8.72
CA LYS A 117 1.78 11.91 7.43
C LYS A 117 2.77 11.70 6.26
N LYS A 118 3.85 10.94 6.47
CA LYS A 118 4.88 10.61 5.47
C LYS A 118 4.45 9.46 4.58
N PHE A 119 3.52 8.62 5.06
CA PHE A 119 2.89 7.58 4.26
C PHE A 119 1.48 8.03 3.91
N GLU A 120 1.25 8.30 2.63
CA GLU A 120 -0.06 8.68 2.15
C GLU A 120 -0.93 7.45 1.96
N SER A 121 -2.17 7.52 2.47
CA SER A 121 -3.17 6.50 2.18
C SER A 121 -3.53 6.48 0.70
N CYS A 122 -3.74 5.29 0.14
CA CYS A 122 -4.13 5.11 -1.26
C CYS A 122 -4.90 3.80 -1.45
N LYS A 123 -5.63 3.70 -2.57
CA LYS A 123 -6.42 2.50 -2.91
C LYS A 123 -5.63 1.19 -2.90
N LEU A 124 -4.32 1.23 -3.14
CA LEU A 124 -3.45 0.03 -3.08
C LEU A 124 -3.38 -0.60 -1.67
N PHE A 125 -3.86 0.09 -0.62
CA PHE A 125 -4.03 -0.52 0.70
C PHE A 125 -4.98 -1.71 0.67
N ARG A 126 -5.85 -1.81 -0.34
CA ARG A 126 -6.64 -3.00 -0.60
C ARG A 126 -5.78 -4.26 -0.72
N LEU A 127 -4.57 -4.16 -1.28
CA LEU A 127 -3.62 -5.28 -1.37
C LEU A 127 -3.01 -5.67 -0.01
N ILE A 128 -2.97 -4.76 0.96
CA ILE A 128 -2.61 -5.10 2.34
C ILE A 128 -3.67 -6.02 2.93
N TYR A 129 -4.94 -5.67 2.72
CA TYR A 129 -6.06 -6.46 3.21
C TYR A 129 -6.22 -7.80 2.47
N THR A 130 -6.08 -7.82 1.15
CA THR A 130 -6.32 -9.05 0.36
C THR A 130 -5.12 -9.99 0.31
N GLU A 131 -3.88 -9.49 0.31
CA GLU A 131 -2.68 -10.25 -0.04
C GLU A 131 -1.47 -9.99 0.89
N ASP A 132 -1.71 -9.40 2.07
CA ASP A 132 -0.71 -9.15 3.10
C ASP A 132 0.49 -8.30 2.66
N PHE A 133 0.27 -7.33 1.76
CA PHE A 133 1.31 -6.37 1.41
C PHE A 133 1.75 -5.57 2.64
N CYS A 134 3.06 -5.42 2.83
CA CYS A 134 3.56 -4.43 3.79
C CYS A 134 3.52 -3.02 3.18
N ALA A 135 3.62 -1.98 4.02
CA ALA A 135 3.64 -0.58 3.56
C ALA A 135 4.73 -0.31 2.50
N ARG A 136 5.87 -0.99 2.63
CA ARG A 136 6.98 -0.88 1.69
C ARG A 136 6.65 -1.51 0.33
N GLY A 137 5.94 -2.64 0.30
CA GLY A 137 5.42 -3.26 -0.91
C GLY A 137 4.40 -2.38 -1.63
N VAL A 138 3.51 -1.72 -0.88
CA VAL A 138 2.59 -0.72 -1.44
C VAL A 138 3.35 0.45 -2.08
N LEU A 139 4.41 0.93 -1.44
CA LEU A 139 5.24 2.01 -1.99
C LEU A 139 5.95 1.58 -3.30
N LEU A 140 6.41 0.34 -3.38
CA LEU A 140 6.95 -0.24 -4.63
C LEU A 140 5.89 -0.23 -5.72
N PHE A 141 4.67 -0.69 -5.43
CA PHE A 141 3.60 -0.72 -6.42
C PHE A 141 3.21 0.69 -6.86
N ARG A 142 3.12 1.67 -5.95
CA ARG A 142 2.96 3.09 -6.31
C ARG A 142 4.06 3.56 -7.27
N THR A 143 5.31 3.20 -7.00
CA THR A 143 6.46 3.52 -7.85
C THR A 143 6.27 2.97 -9.26
N LEU A 144 5.89 1.70 -9.38
CA LEU A 144 5.70 1.02 -10.66
C LEU A 144 4.49 1.54 -11.43
N VAL A 145 3.35 1.77 -10.76
CA VAL A 145 2.15 2.38 -11.35
C VAL A 145 2.47 3.75 -11.94
N HIS A 146 3.18 4.61 -11.21
CA HIS A 146 3.53 5.93 -11.71
C HIS A 146 4.53 5.87 -12.84
N TYR A 147 5.44 4.89 -12.85
CA TYR A 147 6.34 4.68 -13.97
C TYR A 147 5.57 4.20 -15.22
N GLU A 148 4.69 3.21 -15.08
CA GLU A 148 3.85 2.69 -16.17
C GLU A 148 2.98 3.78 -16.80
N ASN A 149 2.35 4.61 -15.97
CA ASN A 149 1.56 5.76 -16.41
C ASN A 149 2.37 6.77 -17.26
N GLN A 150 3.70 6.80 -17.14
CA GLN A 150 4.54 7.65 -18.01
C GLN A 150 4.82 7.00 -19.38
N LEU A 151 4.63 5.69 -19.52
CA LEU A 151 4.98 4.98 -20.75
C LEU A 151 3.85 5.03 -21.78
N VAL A 152 2.63 4.82 -21.32
CA VAL A 152 1.43 4.68 -22.15
C VAL A 152 0.38 5.71 -21.75
N ALA A 153 0.12 6.68 -22.63
CA ALA A 153 -0.82 7.77 -22.38
C ALA A 153 -2.31 7.32 -22.33
N GLU A 154 -2.63 6.15 -22.88
CA GLU A 154 -3.98 5.57 -22.86
C GLU A 154 -4.41 5.15 -21.44
N PHE A 155 -3.45 4.79 -20.59
CA PHE A 155 -3.72 4.35 -19.23
C PHE A 155 -3.60 5.53 -18.25
N ASN A 156 -4.48 5.55 -17.26
CA ASN A 156 -4.35 6.47 -16.13
C ASN A 156 -4.08 5.69 -14.84
N THR A 157 -3.47 6.37 -13.89
CA THR A 157 -3.05 5.82 -12.59
C THR A 157 -4.19 5.09 -11.88
N ASN A 158 -5.43 5.61 -11.93
CA ASN A 158 -6.56 4.98 -11.27
C ASN A 158 -6.93 3.65 -11.93
N HIS A 159 -6.94 3.59 -13.27
CA HIS A 159 -7.24 2.37 -14.00
C HIS A 159 -6.21 1.27 -13.72
N ILE A 160 -4.92 1.61 -13.72
CA ILE A 160 -3.85 0.67 -13.38
C ILE A 160 -4.02 0.13 -11.95
N ILE A 161 -4.28 1.02 -10.98
CA ILE A 161 -4.50 0.61 -9.59
C ILE A 161 -5.73 -0.28 -9.44
N ASP A 162 -6.86 0.10 -10.06
CA ASP A 162 -8.09 -0.67 -9.98
C ASP A 162 -7.92 -2.06 -10.62
N THR A 163 -7.15 -2.18 -11.72
CA THR A 163 -6.76 -3.46 -12.33
C THR A 163 -5.89 -4.30 -11.39
N LEU A 164 -4.85 -3.73 -10.78
CA LEU A 164 -3.99 -4.45 -9.82
C LEU A 164 -4.76 -4.96 -8.60
N ILE A 165 -5.75 -4.19 -8.14
CA ILE A 165 -6.64 -4.57 -7.04
C ILE A 165 -7.61 -5.68 -7.46
N LYS A 166 -8.20 -5.59 -8.65
CA LYS A 166 -9.09 -6.61 -9.20
C LYS A 166 -8.35 -7.94 -9.33
N TYR A 167 -7.13 -7.91 -9.85
CA TYR A 167 -6.27 -9.08 -10.03
C TYR A 167 -5.24 -9.18 -8.88
N HIS A 168 -5.72 -9.13 -7.63
CA HIS A 168 -4.85 -9.09 -6.45
C HIS A 168 -3.91 -10.30 -6.33
N THR A 169 -4.34 -11.50 -6.73
CA THR A 169 -3.48 -12.69 -6.75
C THR A 169 -2.31 -12.54 -7.72
N ILE A 170 -2.54 -11.96 -8.90
CA ILE A 170 -1.47 -11.62 -9.85
C ILE A 170 -0.54 -10.56 -9.24
N SER A 171 -1.09 -9.53 -8.60
CA SER A 171 -0.30 -8.53 -7.86
C SER A 171 0.58 -9.17 -6.79
N LYS A 172 0.10 -10.18 -6.07
CA LYS A 172 0.91 -10.93 -5.11
C LYS A 172 2.08 -11.65 -5.79
N ILE A 173 1.84 -12.32 -6.91
CA ILE A 173 2.91 -12.98 -7.67
C ILE A 173 3.92 -11.96 -8.22
N PHE A 174 3.50 -10.75 -8.60
CA PHE A 174 4.41 -9.67 -8.97
C PHE A 174 5.34 -9.26 -7.83
N LEU A 175 4.81 -9.12 -6.61
CA LEU A 175 5.63 -8.83 -5.44
C LEU A 175 6.61 -9.97 -5.16
N ASP A 176 6.15 -11.22 -5.23
CA ASP A 176 7.00 -12.39 -5.01
C ASP A 176 8.10 -12.50 -6.09
N TYR A 177 7.77 -12.23 -7.36
CA TYR A 177 8.75 -12.15 -8.45
C TYR A 177 9.83 -11.10 -8.16
N PHE A 178 9.41 -9.90 -7.70
CA PHE A 178 10.33 -8.83 -7.34
C PHE A 178 11.25 -9.26 -6.18
N ASP A 179 10.69 -9.89 -5.13
CA ASP A 179 11.44 -10.40 -3.99
C ASP A 179 12.44 -11.49 -4.40
N HIS A 180 12.02 -12.42 -5.25
CA HIS A 180 12.91 -13.43 -5.82
C HIS A 180 14.10 -12.76 -6.53
N LYS A 181 13.85 -11.72 -7.31
CA LYS A 181 14.87 -11.03 -8.10
C LYS A 181 15.84 -10.20 -7.26
N PHE A 182 15.37 -9.54 -6.20
CA PHE A 182 16.16 -8.49 -5.55
C PHE A 182 16.40 -8.68 -4.05
N ALA A 183 15.63 -9.50 -3.33
CA ALA A 183 15.86 -9.69 -1.90
C ALA A 183 17.26 -10.28 -1.66
N PRO A 184 18.10 -9.70 -0.78
CA PRO A 184 19.50 -10.10 -0.63
C PRO A 184 19.68 -11.60 -0.36
N ASP A 185 18.82 -12.17 0.48
CA ASP A 185 18.94 -13.52 1.02
C ASP A 185 18.23 -14.59 0.17
N THR A 186 17.78 -14.25 -1.04
CA THR A 186 17.08 -15.21 -1.91
C THR A 186 18.00 -16.36 -2.34
N GLN A 187 17.72 -17.55 -1.81
CA GLN A 187 18.29 -18.81 -2.29
C GLN A 187 17.61 -19.28 -3.58
N LYS A 188 18.35 -19.97 -4.45
CA LYS A 188 17.85 -20.51 -5.74
C LYS A 188 17.16 -19.44 -6.60
N ARG A 189 17.71 -18.22 -6.61
CA ARG A 189 17.14 -17.04 -7.28
C ARG A 189 16.70 -17.32 -8.72
N ALA A 190 17.53 -18.00 -9.52
CA ALA A 190 17.20 -18.31 -10.92
C ALA A 190 15.97 -19.23 -11.05
N GLU A 191 15.89 -20.31 -10.26
CA GLU A 191 14.74 -21.23 -10.25
C GLU A 191 13.46 -20.48 -9.87
N LYS A 192 13.50 -19.70 -8.78
CA LYS A 192 12.34 -18.95 -8.28
C LYS A 192 11.83 -17.87 -9.24
N ILE A 193 12.72 -17.20 -9.96
CA ILE A 193 12.35 -16.21 -10.99
C ILE A 193 11.60 -16.91 -12.14
N VAL A 194 12.09 -18.09 -12.57
CA VAL A 194 11.45 -18.88 -13.63
C VAL A 194 10.08 -19.37 -13.18
N GLU A 195 9.96 -19.91 -11.97
CA GLU A 195 8.69 -20.36 -11.38
C GLU A 195 7.65 -19.24 -11.33
N SER A 196 8.02 -18.07 -10.79
CA SER A 196 7.11 -16.91 -10.74
C SER A 196 6.74 -16.39 -12.13
N SER A 197 7.68 -16.38 -13.09
CA SER A 197 7.39 -15.99 -14.48
C SER A 197 6.41 -16.97 -15.15
N MET A 198 6.57 -18.27 -14.94
CA MET A 198 5.63 -19.28 -15.45
C MET A 198 4.24 -19.10 -14.83
N ALA A 199 4.16 -18.91 -13.50
CA ALA A 199 2.90 -18.67 -12.81
C ALA A 199 2.15 -17.43 -13.34
N LEU A 200 2.88 -16.34 -13.62
CA LEU A 200 2.31 -15.13 -14.21
C LEU A 200 1.78 -15.36 -15.62
N ASN A 201 2.56 -16.06 -16.46
CA ASN A 201 2.14 -16.38 -17.82
C ASN A 201 0.88 -17.25 -17.88
N GLU A 202 0.71 -18.18 -16.93
CA GLU A 202 -0.54 -18.94 -16.79
C GLU A 202 -1.69 -18.05 -16.30
N ALA A 203 -1.44 -17.22 -15.28
CA ALA A 203 -2.48 -16.34 -14.74
C ALA A 203 -2.99 -15.31 -15.77
N PHE A 204 -2.15 -14.87 -16.70
CA PHE A 204 -2.57 -13.97 -17.78
C PHE A 204 -3.54 -14.60 -18.78
N LYS A 205 -3.62 -15.93 -18.87
CA LYS A 205 -4.57 -16.60 -19.79
C LYS A 205 -6.03 -16.46 -19.34
N GLU A 206 -6.25 -16.18 -18.06
CA GLU A 206 -7.57 -16.06 -17.45
C GLU A 206 -8.12 -14.62 -17.49
N ILE A 207 -7.42 -13.70 -18.15
CA ILE A 207 -7.84 -12.29 -18.25
C ILE A 207 -8.66 -12.09 -19.53
N ASP A 208 -9.96 -11.88 -19.37
CA ASP A 208 -10.87 -11.66 -20.51
C ASP A 208 -10.76 -10.25 -21.13
N ASN A 209 -10.46 -9.23 -20.32
CA ASN A 209 -10.45 -7.84 -20.77
C ASN A 209 -9.07 -7.47 -21.37
N SER A 210 -9.06 -7.08 -22.64
CA SER A 210 -7.82 -6.76 -23.37
C SER A 210 -7.01 -5.61 -22.78
N ASP A 211 -7.67 -4.60 -22.21
CA ASP A 211 -7.00 -3.44 -21.64
C ASP A 211 -6.37 -3.79 -20.29
N GLU A 212 -7.08 -4.55 -19.45
CA GLU A 212 -6.56 -5.05 -18.18
C GLU A 212 -5.37 -6.03 -18.40
N ASP A 213 -5.45 -6.88 -19.42
CA ASP A 213 -4.35 -7.77 -19.84
C ASP A 213 -3.12 -6.96 -20.30
N ARG A 214 -3.31 -5.91 -21.12
CA ARG A 214 -2.22 -5.02 -21.55
C ARG A 214 -1.55 -4.32 -20.36
N ILE A 215 -2.32 -3.84 -19.39
CA ILE A 215 -1.80 -3.22 -18.16
C ILE A 215 -0.93 -4.24 -17.40
N LEU A 216 -1.46 -5.42 -17.10
CA LEU A 216 -0.76 -6.41 -16.29
C LEU A 216 0.51 -6.94 -16.98
N LYS A 217 0.47 -7.14 -18.30
CA LYS A 217 1.64 -7.53 -19.09
C LYS A 217 2.70 -6.43 -19.15
N LEU A 218 2.29 -5.17 -19.26
CA LEU A 218 3.24 -4.05 -19.22
C LEU A 218 3.86 -3.91 -17.82
N PHE A 219 3.05 -3.99 -16.76
CA PHE A 219 3.54 -3.99 -15.38
C PHE A 219 4.58 -5.10 -15.16
N PHE A 220 4.32 -6.31 -15.68
CA PHE A 220 5.28 -7.40 -15.63
C PHE A 220 6.54 -7.14 -16.46
N ALA A 221 6.39 -6.67 -17.69
CA ALA A 221 7.54 -6.33 -18.55
C ALA A 221 8.44 -5.29 -17.88
N ILE A 222 7.87 -4.31 -17.15
CA ILE A 222 8.62 -3.35 -16.34
C ILE A 222 9.42 -4.10 -15.26
N LEU A 223 8.79 -4.95 -14.45
CA LEU A 223 9.44 -5.75 -13.40
C LEU A 223 10.60 -6.61 -13.94
N GLU A 224 10.37 -7.29 -15.06
CA GLU A 224 11.37 -8.12 -15.74
C GLU A 224 12.60 -7.31 -16.16
N ASN A 225 12.41 -6.04 -16.52
CA ASN A 225 13.47 -5.17 -17.02
C ASN A 225 14.12 -4.27 -15.96
N ILE A 226 13.68 -4.32 -14.70
CA ILE A 226 14.44 -3.70 -13.60
C ILE A 226 15.79 -4.42 -13.47
N VAL A 227 16.89 -3.68 -13.49
CA VAL A 227 18.26 -4.22 -13.34
C VAL A 227 18.88 -3.90 -11.99
N ARG A 228 18.38 -2.88 -11.30
CA ARG A 228 18.85 -2.50 -9.96
C ARG A 228 17.78 -1.72 -9.22
N THR A 229 17.74 -1.87 -7.90
CA THR A 229 16.85 -1.12 -7.02
C THR A 229 17.53 -0.83 -5.70
N ASN A 230 17.09 0.23 -5.00
CA ASN A 230 17.47 0.51 -3.61
C ASN A 230 16.44 -0.02 -2.59
N TYR A 231 15.43 -0.79 -3.03
CA TYR A 231 14.28 -1.18 -2.23
C TYR A 231 14.63 -1.73 -0.83
N TYR A 232 15.57 -2.68 -0.74
CA TYR A 232 16.03 -3.32 0.51
C TYR A 232 17.07 -2.50 1.31
N LEU A 233 17.39 -1.28 0.88
CA LEU A 233 18.24 -0.37 1.66
C LEU A 233 17.43 0.55 2.59
N GLU A 234 16.12 0.29 2.72
CA GLU A 234 15.19 0.99 3.63
C GLU A 234 15.25 2.52 3.54
N ARG A 235 15.51 3.04 2.34
CA ARG A 235 15.49 4.47 2.05
C ARG A 235 14.06 4.96 1.88
N GLU A 236 13.80 6.20 2.25
CA GLU A 236 12.46 6.83 2.11
C GLU A 236 11.98 6.81 0.65
N SER A 237 12.87 7.07 -0.32
CA SER A 237 12.58 6.94 -1.75
C SER A 237 12.90 5.56 -2.30
N ILE A 238 12.13 5.13 -3.29
CA ILE A 238 12.42 3.96 -4.11
C ILE A 238 13.00 4.44 -5.44
N ALA A 239 14.16 3.92 -5.80
CA ALA A 239 14.81 4.14 -7.07
C ALA A 239 14.93 2.81 -7.81
N ILE A 240 14.37 2.76 -9.02
CA ILE A 240 14.46 1.61 -9.93
C ILE A 240 15.27 2.01 -11.16
N LYS A 241 16.28 1.20 -11.47
CA LYS A 241 17.05 1.30 -12.71
C LYS A 241 16.57 0.22 -13.66
N MET A 242 16.25 0.60 -14.89
CA MET A 242 15.61 -0.26 -15.87
C MET A 242 16.41 -0.31 -17.16
N ASP A 243 16.41 -1.48 -17.80
CA ASP A 243 16.83 -1.67 -19.18
C ASP A 243 15.62 -1.51 -20.09
N THR A 244 15.52 -0.37 -20.73
CA THR A 244 14.33 0.01 -21.50
C THR A 244 14.37 -0.52 -22.94
N ARG A 245 15.42 -1.25 -23.34
CA ARG A 245 15.55 -1.78 -24.71
C ARG A 245 14.42 -2.74 -25.07
N ALA A 246 14.03 -3.61 -24.15
CA ALA A 246 12.91 -4.54 -24.35
C ALA A 246 11.54 -3.85 -24.18
N LEU A 247 11.50 -2.67 -23.55
CA LEU A 247 10.27 -1.91 -23.34
C LEU A 247 9.91 -0.99 -24.50
N LYS A 248 10.82 -0.78 -25.47
CA LYS A 248 10.62 0.13 -26.62
C LYS A 248 9.27 -0.01 -27.35
N PRO A 249 8.69 -1.21 -27.54
CA PRO A 249 7.37 -1.33 -28.15
C PRO A 249 6.25 -0.61 -27.38
N TYR A 250 6.44 -0.41 -26.08
CA TYR A 250 5.47 0.24 -25.17
C TYR A 250 5.80 1.72 -24.89
N LEU A 251 7.02 2.18 -25.22
CA LEU A 251 7.46 3.53 -24.89
C LEU A 251 6.97 4.55 -25.91
N SER A 252 6.19 5.51 -25.44
CA SER A 252 5.97 6.77 -26.14
C SER A 252 7.15 7.75 -25.93
N GLY A 253 7.46 8.56 -26.95
CA GLY A 253 8.46 9.63 -26.88
C GLY A 253 9.91 9.16 -26.99
N ILE A 254 10.82 9.82 -26.24
CA ILE A 254 12.26 9.52 -26.25
C ILE A 254 12.49 8.11 -25.72
N GLN A 255 13.23 7.29 -26.47
CA GLN A 255 13.49 5.88 -26.15
C GLN A 255 14.95 5.67 -25.71
N PRO A 256 15.30 5.90 -24.43
CA PRO A 256 16.63 5.62 -23.93
C PRO A 256 16.90 4.11 -23.87
N ASN A 257 18.17 3.77 -23.66
CA ASN A 257 18.59 2.39 -23.42
C ASN A 257 18.51 2.04 -21.92
N ILE A 258 18.68 3.02 -21.04
CA ILE A 258 18.58 2.86 -19.58
C ILE A 258 17.78 4.03 -19.00
N GLU A 259 16.92 3.72 -18.04
CA GLU A 259 16.22 4.71 -17.23
C GLU A 259 16.45 4.48 -15.75
N THR A 260 16.58 5.55 -14.98
CA THR A 260 16.44 5.50 -13.52
C THR A 260 15.23 6.33 -13.13
N PHE A 261 14.22 5.68 -12.58
CA PHE A 261 13.04 6.32 -12.01
C PHE A 261 13.12 6.33 -10.50
N VAL A 262 12.80 7.47 -9.89
CA VAL A 262 12.79 7.68 -8.44
C VAL A 262 11.41 8.14 -8.03
N TYR A 263 10.84 7.45 -7.04
CA TYR A 263 9.58 7.81 -6.42
C TYR A 263 9.78 8.12 -4.93
N ASN A 264 9.20 9.24 -4.52
CA ASN A 264 8.96 9.64 -3.14
C ASN A 264 7.55 10.25 -3.09
N ASN A 265 6.92 10.31 -1.92
CA ASN A 265 5.60 10.94 -1.80
C ASN A 265 5.63 12.45 -2.09
N THR A 266 6.77 13.11 -1.91
CA THR A 266 6.92 14.56 -2.13
C THR A 266 7.48 14.92 -3.51
N PHE A 267 8.15 14.00 -4.20
CA PHE A 267 8.73 14.26 -5.52
C PHE A 267 8.91 12.99 -6.34
N ARG A 268 9.01 13.16 -7.65
CA ARG A 268 9.39 12.10 -8.59
C ARG A 268 10.58 12.57 -9.40
N GLY A 269 11.41 11.63 -9.85
CA GLY A 269 12.60 11.92 -10.63
C GLY A 269 12.81 10.90 -11.73
N LEU A 270 13.26 11.36 -12.89
CA LEU A 270 13.55 10.52 -14.04
C LEU A 270 14.91 10.91 -14.63
N HIS A 271 15.76 9.92 -14.86
CA HIS A 271 17.03 10.10 -15.56
C HIS A 271 17.09 9.15 -16.75
N LEU A 272 17.13 9.74 -17.95
CA LEU A 272 17.18 9.02 -19.22
C LEU A 272 18.63 8.94 -19.72
N ARG A 273 19.04 7.76 -20.15
CA ARG A 273 20.40 7.50 -20.65
C ARG A 273 20.36 6.81 -22.01
N MET A 274 20.79 7.54 -23.04
CA MET A 274 20.90 7.02 -24.42
C MET A 274 22.15 6.15 -24.59
N ASP A 275 23.27 6.55 -24.00
CA ASP A 275 24.59 5.91 -24.19
C ASP A 275 25.22 5.44 -22.88
N PRO A 276 26.28 4.62 -22.91
CA PRO A 276 26.97 4.16 -21.71
C PRO A 276 27.51 5.28 -20.80
N VAL A 277 27.70 6.47 -21.33
CA VAL A 277 28.01 7.67 -20.57
C VAL A 277 27.05 8.76 -21.04
N SER A 278 26.21 9.26 -20.14
CA SER A 278 25.34 10.39 -20.43
C SER A 278 25.64 11.53 -19.46
N ARG A 279 25.65 12.75 -19.99
CA ARG A 279 25.83 13.99 -19.23
C ARG A 279 24.63 14.88 -19.54
N GLY A 280 24.05 15.48 -18.50
CA GLY A 280 22.89 16.35 -18.63
C GLY A 280 22.76 17.25 -17.41
N GLY A 281 22.03 18.36 -17.58
CA GLY A 281 21.63 19.22 -16.46
C GLY A 281 20.42 18.65 -15.73
N LEU A 282 20.20 19.10 -14.49
CA LEU A 282 18.97 18.83 -13.75
C LEU A 282 17.88 19.81 -14.21
N ARG A 283 16.68 19.31 -14.46
CA ARG A 283 15.49 20.11 -14.76
C ARG A 283 14.46 19.89 -13.67
N TYR A 284 13.93 20.99 -13.12
CA TYR A 284 12.80 20.95 -12.20
C TYR A 284 11.52 21.27 -12.97
N SER A 285 10.48 20.45 -12.80
CA SER A 285 9.19 20.62 -13.45
C SER A 285 8.08 20.59 -12.41
N SER A 286 7.08 21.45 -12.57
CA SER A 286 5.84 21.43 -11.78
C SER A 286 4.74 20.59 -12.43
N ARG A 287 5.01 19.94 -13.58
CA ARG A 287 4.07 19.02 -14.24
C ARG A 287 4.11 17.69 -13.51
N HIS A 288 2.97 17.25 -13.00
CA HIS A 288 2.88 16.03 -12.18
C HIS A 288 2.74 14.75 -13.02
N ASP A 289 2.27 14.89 -14.26
CA ASP A 289 1.83 13.77 -15.10
C ASP A 289 2.67 13.59 -16.37
N ASP A 290 3.58 14.50 -16.68
CA ASP A 290 4.48 14.38 -17.83
C ASP A 290 5.84 15.00 -17.53
N TYR A 291 6.84 14.13 -17.37
CA TYR A 291 8.25 14.49 -17.20
C TYR A 291 9.12 14.04 -18.41
N ARG A 292 8.50 13.49 -19.46
CA ARG A 292 9.19 12.97 -20.66
C ARG A 292 9.23 13.98 -21.81
N THR A 293 8.42 15.05 -21.74
CA THR A 293 8.48 16.21 -22.65
C THR A 293 9.43 17.31 -22.17
#